data_AF-A0A345PJY5-F1
#
_entry.id   AF-A0A345PJY5-F1
#
_cell.length_a   1.000
_cell.length_b   1.000
_cell.length_c   1.000
_cell.angle_alpha   90.00
_cell.angle_beta   90.00
_cell.angle_gamma   90.00
#
_symmetry.space_group_name_H-M   'P 1'
#
loop_
_entity.id
_entity.type
_entity.pdbx_description
1 polymer ?
#
loop_
_entity_poly.entity_id
_entity_poly.type
_entity_poly.pdbx_seq_one_letter_code
_entity_poly.pdbx_strand_id
1 'polypeptide(L)' 'MSNNNILPTTQRSKLDVALELTQLYVEEYPTDADELEYKFSQFYALVSVLENTDNSSLRELVPEEILNKIR' A
#
# COMPACT_ATOMS: atom_id res chain seq x y z
N MET A 1 4.49 32.27 -20.94
CA MET A 1 3.47 31.70 -20.03
C MET A 1 3.87 30.26 -19.77
N SER A 2 4.36 29.95 -18.57
CA SER A 2 4.76 28.59 -18.21
C SER A 2 3.53 27.82 -17.74
N ASN A 3 3.09 26.84 -18.54
CA ASN A 3 2.06 25.89 -18.13
C ASN A 3 2.67 24.89 -17.15
N ASN A 4 2.63 25.23 -15.86
CA ASN A 4 2.88 24.29 -14.78
C ASN A 4 1.67 23.35 -14.66
N ASN A 5 1.54 22.38 -15.56
CA ASN A 5 0.69 21.21 -15.35
C ASN A 5 1.35 20.31 -14.31
N ILE A 6 1.38 20.79 -13.06
CA ILE A 6 1.59 19.94 -11.91
C ILE A 6 0.27 19.18 -11.78
N LEU A 7 0.21 17.97 -12.34
CA LEU A 7 -0.86 17.04 -11.99
C LEU A 7 -0.90 17.02 -10.46
N PRO A 8 -2.05 17.26 -9.81
CA PRO A 8 -2.12 17.04 -8.38
C PRO A 8 -1.60 15.63 -8.18
N THR A 9 -0.58 15.45 -7.34
CA THR A 9 -0.18 14.13 -6.90
C THR A 9 -1.42 13.57 -6.23
N THR A 10 -2.23 12.83 -6.99
CA THR A 10 -3.46 12.24 -6.49
C THR A 10 -3.01 11.31 -5.39
N GLN A 11 -3.11 11.76 -4.14
CA GLN A 11 -2.86 10.90 -3.00
C GLN A 11 -3.79 9.72 -3.20
N ARG A 12 -3.23 8.54 -3.43
CA ARG A 12 -4.03 7.32 -3.55
C ARG A 12 -4.82 7.19 -2.26
N SER A 13 -6.14 7.04 -2.37
CA SER A 13 -6.94 6.82 -1.18
C SER A 13 -6.59 5.46 -0.58
N LYS A 14 -6.82 5.28 0.73
CA LYS A 14 -6.64 3.96 1.38
C LYS A 14 -7.40 2.85 0.66
N LEU A 15 -8.58 3.21 0.11
CA LEU A 15 -9.42 2.32 -0.65
C LEU A 15 -8.73 1.86 -1.94
N ASP A 16 -8.15 2.80 -2.70
CA ASP A 16 -7.44 2.47 -3.95
C ASP A 16 -6.28 1.52 -3.68
N VAL A 17 -5.48 1.79 -2.64
CA VAL A 17 -4.34 0.94 -2.26
C VAL A 17 -4.81 -0.44 -1.82
N ALA A 18 -5.87 -0.53 -1.01
CA ALA A 18 -6.42 -1.81 -0.57
C ALA A 18 -6.97 -2.64 -1.74
N LEU A 19 -7.62 -1.98 -2.73
CA LEU A 19 -8.12 -2.63 -3.94
C LEU A 19 -6.97 -3.18 -4.80
N GLU A 20 -5.93 -2.39 -5.03
CA GLU A 20 -4.75 -2.82 -5.79
C GLU A 20 -4.05 -4.02 -5.12
N LEU A 21 -3.88 -3.99 -3.80
CA LEU A 21 -3.31 -5.13 -3.05
C LEU A 21 -4.19 -6.39 -3.16
N THR A 22 -5.51 -6.21 -3.12
CA THR A 22 -6.45 -7.32 -3.30
C THR A 22 -6.38 -7.89 -4.71
N GLN A 23 -6.28 -7.04 -5.73
CA GLN A 23 -6.11 -7.48 -7.12
C GLN A 23 -4.83 -8.29 -7.30
N LEU A 24 -3.70 -7.80 -6.80
CA LEU A 24 -2.42 -8.52 -6.84
C LEU A 24 -2.50 -9.89 -6.16
N TYR A 25 -3.24 -10.00 -5.04
CA TYR A 25 -3.44 -11.27 -4.37
C TYR A 25 -4.27 -12.25 -5.22
N VAL A 26 -5.39 -11.81 -5.77
CA VAL A 26 -6.29 -12.65 -6.57
C VAL A 26 -5.63 -13.11 -7.88
N GLU A 27 -4.72 -12.32 -8.44
CA GLU A 27 -3.95 -12.70 -9.63
C GLU A 27 -3.01 -13.90 -9.36
N GLU A 28 -2.48 -14.01 -8.15
CA GLU A 28 -1.51 -15.05 -7.78
C GLU A 28 -2.18 -16.27 -7.13
N TYR A 29 -3.27 -16.07 -6.38
CA TYR A 29 -3.89 -17.10 -5.55
C TYR A 29 -5.35 -17.34 -5.96
N PRO A 30 -5.77 -18.62 -6.16
CA PRO A 30 -7.19 -18.95 -6.30
C PRO A 30 -7.96 -18.46 -5.08
N THR A 31 -8.91 -17.56 -5.32
CA THR A 31 -9.61 -16.83 -4.26
C THR A 31 -11.12 -16.95 -4.50
N ASP A 32 -11.87 -17.41 -3.50
CA ASP A 32 -13.33 -17.39 -3.52
C ASP A 32 -13.89 -16.08 -2.91
N ALA A 33 -15.21 -15.94 -2.85
CA ALA A 33 -15.84 -14.71 -2.39
C ALA A 33 -15.54 -14.40 -0.91
N ASP A 34 -15.48 -15.42 -0.05
CA ASP A 34 -15.27 -15.26 1.39
C ASP A 34 -13.81 -14.87 1.65
N GLU A 35 -12.85 -15.53 0.99
CA GLU A 35 -11.43 -15.18 1.07
C GLU A 35 -11.16 -13.79 0.48
N LEU A 36 -11.86 -13.41 -0.60
CA LEU A 36 -11.75 -12.08 -1.21
C LEU A 36 -12.16 -10.98 -0.22
N GLU A 37 -13.32 -11.12 0.42
CA GLU A 37 -13.81 -10.17 1.43
C GLU A 37 -12.84 -10.06 2.61
N TYR A 38 -12.35 -11.21 3.07
CA TYR A 38 -11.40 -11.27 4.16
C TYR A 38 -10.07 -10.57 3.81
N LYS A 39 -9.51 -10.85 2.63
CA LYS A 39 -8.24 -10.26 2.18
C LYS A 39 -8.36 -8.77 1.96
N PHE A 40 -9.43 -8.32 1.32
CA PHE A 40 -9.70 -6.89 1.18
C PHE A 40 -9.74 -6.19 2.54
N SER A 41 -10.46 -6.77 3.50
CA SER A 41 -10.56 -6.23 4.87
C SER A 41 -9.20 -6.17 5.56
N GLN A 42 -8.36 -7.21 5.41
CA GLN A 42 -7.00 -7.23 5.93
C GLN A 42 -6.13 -6.14 5.32
N PHE A 43 -6.15 -5.98 4.00
CA PHE A 43 -5.33 -4.97 3.32
C PHE A 43 -5.79 -3.55 3.65
N TYR A 44 -7.10 -3.31 3.74
CA TYR A 44 -7.62 -2.02 4.16
C TYR A 44 -7.21 -1.66 5.59
N ALA A 45 -7.28 -2.62 6.52
CA ALA A 45 -6.81 -2.45 7.89
C ALA A 45 -5.30 -2.16 7.93
N LEU A 46 -4.50 -2.91 7.17
CA LEU A 46 -3.06 -2.71 7.07
C LEU A 46 -2.71 -1.29 6.61
N VAL A 47 -3.30 -0.84 5.50
CA VAL A 47 -3.06 0.53 4.98
C VAL A 47 -3.48 1.58 6.01
N SER A 48 -4.58 1.36 6.71
CA SER A 48 -5.06 2.27 7.75
C SER A 48 -4.11 2.38 8.94
N VAL A 49 -3.46 1.28 9.34
CA VAL A 49 -2.43 1.32 10.38
C VAL A 49 -1.20 2.04 9.85
N LEU A 50 -0.67 1.65 8.69
CA LEU A 50 0.57 2.19 8.13
C LEU A 50 0.53 3.70 7.89
N GLU A 51 -0.62 4.25 7.48
CA GLU A 51 -0.77 5.70 7.28
C GLU A 51 -0.70 6.50 8.60
N ASN A 52 -1.05 5.87 9.73
CA ASN A 52 -0.98 6.48 11.05
C ASN A 52 0.31 6.13 11.80
N THR A 53 1.18 5.30 11.21
CA THR A 53 2.46 4.88 11.79
C THR A 53 3.56 5.85 11.41
N ASP A 54 4.40 6.23 12.37
CA ASP A 54 5.54 7.10 12.12
C ASP A 54 6.63 6.43 11.27
N ASN A 55 7.39 7.24 10.54
CA ASN A 55 8.43 6.74 9.64
C ASN A 55 9.56 5.96 10.34
N SER A 56 9.85 6.24 11.62
CA SER A 56 10.87 5.49 12.36
C SER A 56 10.43 4.05 12.59
N SER A 57 9.20 3.85 13.05
CA SER A 57 8.60 2.53 13.25
C SER A 57 8.51 1.75 11.92
N LEU A 58 8.17 2.41 10.82
CA LEU A 58 8.14 1.76 9.50
C LEU A 58 9.51 1.31 9.01
N ARG A 59 10.59 2.04 9.35
CA ARG A 59 11.96 1.64 8.97
C ARG A 59 12.39 0.34 9.62
N GLU A 60 11.85 0.00 10.79
CA GLU A 60 12.15 -1.27 11.48
C GLU A 60 11.61 -2.48 10.70
N LEU A 61 10.62 -2.29 9.83
CA LEU A 61 10.08 -3.34 8.96
C LEU A 61 10.95 -3.61 7.72
N VAL A 62 11.89 -2.72 7.41
CA VAL A 62 12.76 -2.85 6.24
C VAL A 62 14.03 -3.61 6.65
N PRO A 63 14.37 -4.73 5.98
CA PRO A 63 15.61 -5.45 6.23
C PRO A 63 16.83 -4.53 6.15
N GLU A 64 17.76 -4.69 7.10
CA GLU A 64 18.95 -3.83 7.22
C GLU A 64 19.80 -3.83 5.94
N GLU A 65 19.86 -4.96 5.24
CA GLU A 65 20.54 -5.10 3.95
C GLU A 65 19.99 -4.18 2.84
N ILE A 66 18.70 -3.85 2.88
CA ILE A 66 18.06 -2.93 1.93
C ILE A 66 18.36 -1.49 2.36
N LEU A 67 18.25 -1.19 3.65
CA LEU A 67 18.56 0.13 4.20
C LEU A 67 20.00 0.56 3.91
N ASN A 68 20.95 -0.38 4.00
CA ASN A 68 22.36 -0.13 3.71
C ASN A 68 22.66 0.13 2.23
N LYS A 69 21.77 -0.25 1.30
CA LYS A 69 21.92 0.01 -0.15
C LYS A 69 21.34 1.36 -0.59
N ILE A 70 20.46 1.97 0.21
CA ILE A 70 19.81 3.25 -0.10
C ILE A 70 20.59 4.43 0.51
N ARG A 71 21.54 4.15 1.42
CA ARG A 71 22.44 5.14 2.03
C ARG A 71 23.52 5.65 1.09
#